data_AF-A0A7K3HA54-F1
#
_entry.id   AF-A0A7K3HA54-F1
#
_cell.length_a   1.000
_cell.length_b   1.000
_cell.length_c   1.000
_cell.angle_alpha   90.00
_cell.angle_beta   90.00
_cell.angle_gamma   90.00
#
_symmetry.space_group_name_H-M   'P 1'
#
loop_
_entity.id
_entity.type
_entity.pdbx_description
1 polymer ?
#
loop_
_entity_poly.entity_id
_entity_poly.type
_entity_poly.pdbx_seq_one_letter_code
_entity_poly.pdbx_strand_id
1 'polypeptide(L)'
;ARRGRKRAAAAPRPARTTGLRPADSLREDGPAFRGEADVVLCNPPFNERDWGHAELATDPRWVYGHPPRTEPELAWVQHALACLRPGGTAVLL
;
A
#
# COMPACT_ATOMS: atom_id res chain seq x y z
N ALA A 1 -26.90 -10.09 45.31
CA ALA A 1 -27.54 -9.86 44.00
C ALA A 1 -26.54 -9.20 43.04
N ARG A 2 -26.00 -9.91 42.04
CA ARG A 2 -25.09 -9.34 41.03
C ARG A 2 -25.90 -8.89 39.81
N ARG A 3 -26.05 -7.57 39.61
CA ARG A 3 -26.67 -7.01 38.40
C ARG A 3 -25.68 -7.15 37.23
N GLY A 4 -25.95 -8.06 36.31
CA GLY A 4 -25.21 -8.19 35.06
C GLY A 4 -25.47 -6.98 34.16
N ARG A 5 -24.40 -6.24 33.82
CA ARG A 5 -24.43 -5.24 32.74
C ARG A 5 -24.61 -5.97 31.41
N LYS A 6 -25.78 -5.83 30.77
CA LYS A 6 -25.95 -6.22 29.36
C LYS A 6 -25.04 -5.31 28.52
N ARG A 7 -24.05 -5.89 27.82
CA ARG A 7 -23.34 -5.19 26.74
C ARG A 7 -24.37 -4.90 25.65
N ALA A 8 -24.60 -3.61 25.38
CA ALA A 8 -25.35 -3.21 24.21
C ALA A 8 -24.53 -3.61 22.97
N ALA A 9 -25.15 -4.36 22.06
CA ALA A 9 -24.57 -4.66 20.76
C ALA A 9 -24.43 -3.34 19.99
N ALA A 10 -23.22 -3.01 19.59
CA ALA A 10 -22.95 -1.84 18.76
C ALA A 10 -23.69 -2.01 17.42
N ALA A 11 -24.37 -0.95 16.98
CA ALA A 11 -25.02 -0.93 15.68
C ALA A 11 -23.98 -1.21 14.56
N PRO A 12 -24.34 -1.97 13.51
CA PRO A 12 -23.43 -2.24 12.40
C PRO A 12 -23.02 -0.92 11.75
N ARG A 13 -21.71 -0.67 11.71
CA ARG A 13 -21.15 0.50 11.03
C ARG A 13 -21.48 0.40 9.53
N PRO A 14 -21.90 1.48 8.86
CA PRO A 14 -22.15 1.44 7.42
C PRO A 14 -20.91 0.90 6.71
N ALA A 15 -21.12 -0.04 5.80
CA ALA A 15 -20.06 -0.63 5.01
C ALA A 15 -19.35 0.51 4.26
N ARG A 16 -18.07 0.72 4.58
CA ARG A 16 -17.22 1.60 3.78
C ARG A 16 -16.97 0.88 2.46
N THR A 17 -17.40 1.47 1.35
CA THR A 17 -17.05 0.98 0.02
C THR A 17 -15.54 0.94 -0.09
N THR A 18 -14.98 -0.27 -0.14
CA THR A 18 -13.56 -0.50 -0.29
C THR A 18 -13.33 -0.68 -1.79
N GLY A 19 -12.59 0.23 -2.41
CA GLY A 19 -12.21 0.10 -3.82
C GLY A 19 -11.17 -1.00 -3.95
N LEU A 20 -11.62 -2.20 -4.34
CA LEU A 20 -10.74 -3.33 -4.60
C LEU A 20 -10.69 -3.56 -6.10
N ARG A 21 -9.47 -3.62 -6.66
CA ARG A 21 -9.21 -3.87 -8.07
C ARG A 21 -8.11 -4.92 -8.19
N PRO A 22 -8.35 -6.06 -8.86
CA PRO A 22 -7.28 -6.99 -9.22
C PRO A 22 -6.34 -6.33 -10.23
N ALA A 23 -5.05 -6.24 -9.92
CA ALA A 23 -4.04 -5.59 -10.74
C ALA A 23 -2.62 -5.90 -10.25
N ASP A 24 -1.62 -5.68 -11.11
CA ASP A 24 -0.25 -5.47 -10.70
C ASP A 24 -0.05 -4.02 -10.24
N SER A 25 0.04 -3.78 -8.93
CA SER A 25 0.21 -2.42 -8.38
C SER A 25 1.48 -1.72 -8.85
N LEU A 26 2.57 -2.45 -9.12
CA LEU A 26 3.80 -1.82 -9.58
C LEU A 26 3.68 -1.33 -11.03
N ARG A 27 2.93 -2.04 -11.87
CA ARG A 27 2.78 -1.70 -13.29
C ARG A 27 1.54 -0.85 -13.61
N GLU A 28 0.46 -1.05 -12.87
CA GLU A 28 -0.86 -0.53 -13.24
C GLU A 28 -1.37 0.62 -12.36
N ASP A 29 -0.77 0.87 -11.19
CA ASP A 29 -1.24 1.98 -10.36
C ASP A 29 -0.73 3.31 -10.92
N GLY A 30 -1.68 4.03 -11.50
CA GLY A 30 -1.44 5.32 -12.14
C GLY A 30 -1.20 6.47 -11.14
N PRO A 31 -0.93 7.67 -11.66
CA PRO A 31 -0.63 8.86 -10.86
C PRO A 31 -1.72 9.22 -9.84
N ALA A 32 -2.97 8.80 -10.06
CA ALA A 32 -4.12 9.11 -9.21
C ALA A 32 -4.00 8.57 -7.77
N PHE A 33 -3.15 7.57 -7.53
CA PHE A 33 -2.92 7.01 -6.19
C PHE A 33 -1.78 7.69 -5.43
N ARG A 34 -1.03 8.60 -6.07
CA ARG A 34 0.18 9.20 -5.50
C ARG A 34 -0.16 10.40 -4.62
N GLY A 35 0.45 10.48 -3.44
CA GLY A 35 0.40 11.67 -2.59
C GLY A 35 -0.86 11.87 -1.75
N GLU A 36 -1.80 10.93 -1.76
CA GLU A 36 -3.13 11.12 -1.14
C GLU A 36 -3.30 10.34 0.18
N ALA A 37 -2.51 9.28 0.40
CA ALA A 37 -2.69 8.39 1.55
C ALA A 37 -2.08 8.96 2.83
N ASP A 38 -2.84 8.93 3.93
CA ASP A 38 -2.32 9.16 5.29
C ASP A 38 -1.46 7.99 5.76
N VAL A 39 -1.90 6.77 5.45
CA VAL A 39 -1.28 5.52 5.89
C VAL A 39 -1.31 4.51 4.75
N VAL A 40 -0.17 3.84 4.53
CA VAL A 40 -0.07 2.67 3.65
C VAL A 40 0.33 1.47 4.49
N LEU A 41 -0.42 0.37 4.35
CA LEU A 41 -0.09 -0.92 4.95
C LEU A 41 0.00 -1.95 3.83
N CYS A 42 1.15 -2.61 3.67
CA CYS A 42 1.28 -3.71 2.73
C CYS A 42 2.13 -4.86 3.30
N ASN A 43 1.86 -6.06 2.80
CA ASN A 43 2.68 -7.25 3.01
C ASN A 43 3.07 -7.74 1.62
N PRO A 44 4.12 -7.16 1.00
CA PRO A 44 4.45 -7.43 -0.39
C PRO A 44 5.04 -8.84 -0.54
N PRO A 45 4.97 -9.42 -1.75
CA PRO A 45 5.71 -10.65 -2.02
C PRO A 45 7.22 -10.42 -1.88
N PHE A 46 7.91 -11.37 -1.25
CA PHE A 46 9.37 -11.37 -1.08
C PHE A 46 10.06 -12.12 -2.23
N ASN A 47 11.23 -11.66 -2.66
CA ASN A 47 12.06 -12.30 -3.69
C ASN A 47 11.36 -12.51 -5.06
N GLU A 48 10.36 -11.70 -5.40
CA GLU A 48 9.74 -11.73 -6.72
C GLU A 48 10.74 -11.27 -7.79
N ARG A 49 10.94 -12.09 -8.84
CA ARG A 49 11.97 -11.81 -9.86
C ARG A 49 11.40 -11.08 -11.07
N ASP A 50 10.10 -11.18 -11.29
CA ASP A 50 9.41 -10.62 -12.46
C ASP A 50 8.50 -9.43 -12.11
N TRP A 51 8.98 -8.56 -11.23
CA TRP A 51 8.26 -7.38 -10.78
C TRP A 51 8.20 -6.22 -11.80
N GLY A 52 8.84 -6.37 -12.97
CA GLY A 52 8.80 -5.36 -14.04
C GLY A 52 9.98 -4.38 -14.07
N HIS A 53 11.14 -4.75 -13.51
CA HIS A 53 12.34 -3.90 -13.45
C HIS A 53 12.69 -3.17 -14.75
N ALA A 54 12.65 -3.85 -15.91
CA ALA A 54 13.01 -3.23 -17.19
C ALA A 54 11.94 -2.25 -17.68
N GLU A 55 10.66 -2.61 -17.54
CA GLU A 55 9.51 -1.80 -17.93
C GLU A 55 9.43 -0.50 -17.11
N LEU A 56 9.82 -0.58 -15.84
CA LEU A 56 9.72 0.50 -14.86
C LEU A 56 11.00 1.33 -14.75
N ALA A 57 11.98 1.16 -15.64
CA ALA A 57 13.31 1.78 -15.53
C ALA A 57 13.28 3.31 -15.34
N THR A 58 12.28 3.98 -15.93
CA THR A 58 12.11 5.44 -15.89
C THR A 58 10.90 5.89 -15.08
N ASP A 59 10.34 5.04 -14.20
CA ASP A 59 9.18 5.43 -13.40
C ASP A 59 9.55 6.62 -12.49
N PRO A 60 8.78 7.73 -12.53
CA PRO A 60 9.06 8.90 -11.72
C PRO A 60 8.97 8.67 -10.20
N ARG A 61 8.45 7.52 -9.75
CA ARG A 61 8.41 7.18 -8.32
C ARG A 61 9.78 6.83 -7.72
N TRP A 62 10.80 6.60 -8.55
CA TRP A 62 12.16 6.26 -8.11
C TRP A 62 12.98 7.47 -7.64
N VAL A 63 12.42 8.26 -6.72
CA VAL A 63 13.04 9.48 -6.18
C VAL A 63 14.34 9.19 -5.41
N TYR A 64 14.45 7.98 -4.84
CA TYR A 64 15.63 7.53 -4.09
C TYR A 64 16.57 6.65 -4.91
N GLY A 65 16.37 6.61 -6.24
CA GLY A 65 17.13 5.78 -7.16
C GLY A 65 16.34 4.58 -7.66
N HIS A 66 16.75 4.07 -8.82
CA HIS A 66 16.14 2.91 -9.46
C HIS A 66 16.44 1.62 -8.66
N PRO A 67 15.43 0.87 -8.19
CA PRO A 67 15.65 -0.34 -7.41
C PRO A 67 16.47 -1.39 -8.18
N PRO A 68 17.43 -2.09 -7.55
CA PRO A 68 18.12 -3.22 -8.16
C PRO A 68 17.12 -4.32 -8.54
N ARG A 69 17.36 -5.00 -9.66
CA ARG A 69 16.51 -6.12 -10.12
C ARG A 69 16.32 -7.21 -9.06
N THR A 70 17.34 -7.45 -8.23
CA THR A 70 17.37 -8.49 -7.20
C THR A 70 16.76 -8.06 -5.86
N GLU A 71 16.28 -6.82 -5.73
CA GLU A 71 15.73 -6.26 -4.50
C GLU A 71 14.32 -5.66 -4.74
N PRO A 72 13.31 -6.49 -5.10
CA PRO A 72 11.94 -6.04 -5.34
C PRO A 72 11.30 -5.33 -4.14
N GLU A 73 11.77 -5.62 -2.93
CA GLU A 73 11.29 -5.00 -1.69
C GLU A 73 11.52 -3.48 -1.71
N LEU A 74 12.62 -3.00 -2.31
CA LEU A 74 12.87 -1.57 -2.46
C LEU A 74 11.93 -0.91 -3.47
N ALA A 75 11.46 -1.65 -4.47
CA ALA A 75 10.43 -1.17 -5.39
C ALA A 75 9.10 -0.98 -4.63
N TRP A 76 8.72 -1.92 -3.75
CA TRP A 76 7.54 -1.80 -2.91
C TRP A 76 7.64 -0.66 -1.89
N VAL A 77 8.81 -0.45 -1.26
CA VAL A 77 9.04 0.69 -0.36
C VAL A 77 8.80 2.01 -1.09
N GLN A 78 9.41 2.20 -2.26
CA GLN A 78 9.22 3.45 -3.01
C GLN A 78 7.80 3.60 -3.57
N HIS A 79 7.14 2.51 -3.96
CA HIS A 79 5.73 2.54 -4.33
C HIS A 79 4.84 3.00 -3.15
N ALA A 80 5.04 2.43 -1.95
CA ALA A 80 4.32 2.86 -0.75
C ALA A 80 4.58 4.33 -0.41
N LEU A 81 5.83 4.78 -0.48
CA LEU A 81 6.20 6.19 -0.26
C LEU A 81 5.54 7.13 -1.27
N ALA A 82 5.44 6.73 -2.54
CA ALA A 82 4.80 7.54 -3.58
C ALA A 82 3.29 7.73 -3.33
N CYS A 83 2.64 6.79 -2.65
CA CYS A 83 1.22 6.89 -2.29
C CYS A 83 0.98 7.86 -1.12
N LEU A 84 1.98 8.11 -0.28
CA LEU A 84 1.82 8.91 0.93
C LEU A 84 1.78 10.41 0.65
N ARG A 85 0.88 11.11 1.34
CA ARG A 85 0.95 12.56 1.48
C ARG A 85 2.15 12.95 2.37
N PRO A 86 2.62 14.22 2.33
CA PRO A 86 3.64 14.69 3.27
C PRO A 86 3.27 14.42 4.73
N GLY A 87 4.18 13.77 5.47
CA GLY A 87 3.96 13.38 6.87
C GLY A 87 3.14 12.10 7.08
N GLY A 88 2.74 11.40 6.01
CA GLY A 88 2.10 10.08 6.09
C GLY A 88 3.05 8.99 6.59
N THR A 89 2.49 7.82 6.90
CA THR A 89 3.26 6.67 7.42
C THR A 89 3.02 5.41 6.59
N ALA A 90 4.08 4.73 6.18
CA ALA A 90 4.01 3.42 5.54
C ALA A 90 4.51 2.33 6.49
N VAL A 91 3.82 1.19 6.50
CA VAL A 91 4.21 -0.02 7.22
C VAL A 91 4.24 -1.16 6.21
N LEU A 92 5.41 -1.77 6.06
CA LEU A 92 5.65 -2.92 5.19
C LEU A 92 6.09 -4.10 6.08
N LEU A 93 5.59 -5.30 5.79
CA LEU A 93 5.84 -6.53 6.54
C LEU A 93 6.79 -7.48 5.80
#